data_AF-A0AAV7D5S3-F1
#
_entry.id   AF-A0AAV7D5S3-F1
#
_cell.length_a   1.000
_cell.length_b   1.000
_cell.length_c   1.000
_cell.angle_alpha   90.00
_cell.angle_beta   90.00
_cell.angle_gamma   90.00
#
_symmetry.space_group_name_H-M   'P 1'
#
loop_
_entity.id
_entity.type
_entity.pdbx_description
1 polymer ?
#
loop_
_entity_poly.entity_id
_entity_poly.type
_entity_poly.pdbx_seq_one_letter_code
_entity_poly.pdbx_strand_id
1 'polypeptide(L)'
;MLQWEDMYAQDSIELLTSSGIQFKKHEEDGIETHYFAELFMTSGVVLCEGVKWLSFHSGYDFGYLIKILTNSNLPEVELDFFEILRLFFPVIYDVKYLMKSCKNLKMFFEDHIDNAKYCGHLYGLGSGSSYVQNGTGNAYEEEASKQS
;
A
#
# COMPACT_ATOMS: atom_id res chain seq x y z
N MET A 1 26.64 21.65 -9.06
CA MET A 1 26.01 20.67 -8.15
C MET A 1 24.56 20.63 -8.58
N LEU A 2 24.13 19.59 -9.29
CA LEU A 2 22.77 19.51 -9.81
C LEU A 2 21.87 19.11 -8.64
N GLN A 3 21.04 20.04 -8.18
CA GLN A 3 19.96 19.76 -7.23
C GLN A 3 18.89 18.99 -8.00
N TRP A 4 18.74 17.70 -7.72
CA TRP A 4 17.50 17.00 -8.03
C TRP A 4 16.48 17.53 -7.02
N GLU A 5 15.60 18.44 -7.44
CA GLU A 5 14.39 18.70 -6.65
C GLU A 5 13.55 17.42 -6.71
N ASP A 6 13.17 16.91 -5.54
CA ASP A 6 12.27 15.76 -5.48
C ASP A 6 10.98 16.08 -6.24
N MET A 7 10.56 15.18 -7.12
CA MET A 7 9.27 15.34 -7.79
C MET A 7 8.16 15.10 -6.78
N TYR A 8 7.32 16.10 -6.59
CA TYR A 8 6.12 16.01 -5.75
C TYR A 8 4.92 16.66 -6.46
N ALA A 9 3.72 16.22 -6.10
CA ALA A 9 2.49 16.92 -6.45
C ALA A 9 2.27 18.06 -5.45
N GLN A 10 2.12 19.29 -5.97
CA GLN A 10 1.97 20.50 -5.14
C GLN A 10 0.78 20.38 -4.17
N ASP A 11 -0.37 19.94 -4.67
CA ASP A 11 -1.59 19.74 -3.86
C ASP A 11 -1.35 18.76 -2.71
N SER A 12 -0.54 17.71 -2.93
CA SER A 12 -0.19 16.74 -1.89
C SER A 12 0.71 17.35 -0.82
N ILE A 13 1.68 18.21 -1.18
CA ILE A 13 2.53 18.91 -0.20
C ILE A 13 1.70 19.85 0.67
N GLU A 14 0.76 20.59 0.06
CA GLU A 14 -0.12 21.49 0.78
C GLU A 14 -1.05 20.74 1.73
N LEU A 15 -1.65 19.65 1.25
CA LEU A 15 -2.49 18.76 2.06
C LEU A 15 -1.71 18.20 3.26
N LEU A 16 -0.54 17.62 3.02
CA LEU A 16 0.30 17.04 4.08
C LEU A 16 0.76 18.11 5.08
N THR A 17 1.10 19.31 4.61
CA THR A 17 1.43 20.46 5.47
C THR A 17 0.24 20.84 6.33
N SER A 18 -0.95 20.95 5.75
CA SER A 18 -2.18 21.28 6.48
C SER A 18 -2.60 20.19 7.48
N SER A 19 -2.20 18.95 7.22
CA SER A 19 -2.37 17.80 8.11
C SER A 19 -1.34 17.75 9.25
N GLY A 20 -0.36 18.66 9.25
CA GLY A 20 0.63 18.82 10.32
C GLY A 20 2.00 18.19 10.06
N ILE A 21 2.29 17.74 8.84
CA ILE A 21 3.62 17.20 8.50
C ILE A 21 4.67 18.32 8.52
N GLN A 22 5.74 18.10 9.27
CA GLN A 22 6.85 19.04 9.43
C GLN A 22 7.97 18.73 8.43
N PHE A 23 7.86 19.21 7.19
CA PHE A 23 8.83 18.92 6.11
C PHE A 23 10.27 19.30 6.47
N LYS A 24 10.49 20.46 7.10
CA LYS A 24 11.82 20.86 7.56
C LYS A 24 12.45 19.85 8.52
N LYS A 25 11.65 19.27 9.42
CA LYS A 25 12.13 18.23 10.34
C LYS A 25 12.44 16.92 9.61
N HIS A 26 11.70 16.59 8.55
CA HIS A 26 12.02 15.42 7.72
C HIS A 26 13.30 15.62 6.92
N GLU A 27 13.60 16.85 6.50
CA GLU A 27 14.88 17.20 5.85
C GLU A 27 16.07 17.09 6.81
N GLU A 28 15.91 17.53 8.07
CA GLU A 28 17.00 17.56 9.06
C GLU A 28 17.18 16.24 9.81
N ASP A 29 16.08 15.59 10.21
CA ASP A 29 16.03 14.41 11.10
C ASP A 29 15.36 13.20 10.44
N GLY A 30 15.25 13.18 9.12
CA GLY A 30 14.59 12.12 8.36
C GLY A 30 15.21 10.73 8.59
N ILE A 31 14.38 9.69 8.51
CA ILE A 31 14.85 8.30 8.58
C ILE A 31 15.37 7.90 7.20
N GLU A 32 16.64 7.49 7.14
CA GLU A 32 17.21 6.89 5.94
C GLU A 32 16.51 5.58 5.58
N THR A 33 15.90 5.53 4.40
CA THR A 33 15.03 4.42 3.97
C THR A 33 15.77 3.10 3.87
N HIS A 34 17.05 3.11 3.47
CA HIS A 34 17.89 1.92 3.40
C HIS A 34 18.19 1.36 4.79
N TYR A 35 18.46 2.24 5.76
CA TYR A 35 18.72 1.84 7.14
C TYR A 35 17.44 1.28 7.78
N PHE A 36 16.29 1.92 7.52
CA PHE A 36 14.99 1.36 7.89
C PHE A 36 14.79 -0.03 7.28
N ALA A 37 15.05 -0.22 5.98
CA ALA A 37 14.88 -1.50 5.30
C ALA A 37 15.74 -2.62 5.92
N GLU A 38 16.98 -2.33 6.27
CA GLU A 38 17.89 -3.28 6.92
C GLU A 38 17.32 -3.80 8.26
N LEU A 39 16.88 -2.88 9.12
CA LEU A 39 16.29 -3.23 10.41
C LEU A 39 14.94 -3.95 10.21
N PHE A 40 14.14 -3.48 9.27
CA PHE A 40 12.81 -4.02 9.00
C PHE A 40 12.89 -5.46 8.47
N MET A 41 13.85 -5.75 7.59
CA MET A 41 14.11 -7.08 7.01
C MET A 41 14.32 -8.17 8.06
N THR A 42 15.00 -7.84 9.17
CA THR A 42 15.38 -8.80 10.22
C THR A 42 14.52 -8.73 11.47
N SER A 43 13.48 -7.89 11.46
CA SER A 43 12.58 -7.66 12.61
C SER A 43 11.58 -8.79 12.87
N GLY A 44 11.36 -9.66 11.90
CA GLY A 44 10.27 -10.65 11.90
C GLY A 44 8.90 -10.10 11.48
N VAL A 45 8.81 -8.81 11.13
CA VAL A 45 7.56 -8.17 10.67
C VAL A 45 7.27 -8.45 9.18
N VAL A 46 8.31 -8.77 8.41
CA VAL A 46 8.22 -9.26 7.01
C VAL A 46 8.83 -10.65 6.90
N LEU A 47 8.55 -11.34 5.79
CA LEU A 47 9.07 -12.68 5.45
C LEU A 47 8.67 -13.80 6.44
N CYS A 48 7.78 -13.53 7.41
CA CYS A 48 7.39 -14.47 8.46
C CYS A 48 5.93 -14.89 8.35
N GLU A 49 5.66 -16.19 8.30
CA GLU A 49 4.33 -16.79 8.02
C GLU A 49 3.24 -16.54 9.09
N GLY A 50 3.61 -15.98 10.25
CA GLY A 50 2.67 -15.66 11.34
C GLY A 50 2.08 -14.25 11.28
N VAL A 51 2.62 -13.37 10.43
CA VAL A 51 2.22 -11.96 10.39
C VAL A 51 1.06 -11.77 9.42
N LYS A 52 0.08 -10.97 9.84
CA LYS A 52 -1.07 -10.57 9.02
C LYS A 52 -1.09 -9.06 8.87
N TRP A 53 -1.06 -8.59 7.64
CA TRP A 53 -1.10 -7.17 7.29
C TRP A 53 -2.53 -6.73 7.01
N LEU A 54 -2.94 -5.65 7.66
CA LEU A 54 -4.22 -4.99 7.44
C LEU A 54 -3.95 -3.61 6.83
N SER A 55 -4.67 -3.27 5.77
CA SER A 55 -4.44 -2.04 5.02
C SER A 55 -5.75 -1.50 4.43
N PHE A 56 -5.70 -0.34 3.76
CA PHE A 56 -6.87 0.26 3.11
C PHE A 56 -6.42 0.96 1.82
N HIS A 57 -6.93 0.53 0.65
CA HIS A 57 -6.57 1.09 -0.66
C HIS A 57 -5.05 1.10 -0.93
N SER A 58 -4.38 0.02 -0.56
CA SER A 58 -2.95 0.06 -0.26
C SER A 58 -2.03 -0.31 -1.42
N GLY A 59 -2.47 -0.07 -2.66
CA GLY A 59 -1.67 -0.40 -3.85
C GLY A 59 -0.32 0.32 -3.84
N TYR A 60 -0.35 1.64 -3.63
CA TYR A 60 0.86 2.45 -3.53
C TYR A 60 1.66 2.18 -2.26
N ASP A 61 1.01 1.94 -1.12
CA ASP A 61 1.69 1.65 0.15
C ASP A 61 2.66 0.47 0.02
N PHE A 62 2.15 -0.65 -0.51
CA PHE A 62 2.97 -1.83 -0.75
C PHE A 62 3.96 -1.63 -1.89
N GLY A 63 3.64 -0.80 -2.89
CA GLY A 63 4.62 -0.36 -3.89
C GLY A 63 5.83 0.32 -3.26
N TYR A 64 5.62 1.30 -2.37
CA TYR A 64 6.72 1.97 -1.66
C TYR A 64 7.49 1.01 -0.76
N LEU A 65 6.81 0.13 -0.01
CA LEU A 65 7.48 -0.85 0.85
C LEU A 65 8.34 -1.83 0.04
N ILE A 66 7.83 -2.36 -1.08
CA ILE A 66 8.60 -3.26 -1.94
C ILE A 66 9.78 -2.53 -2.58
N LYS A 67 9.61 -1.30 -3.04
CA LYS A 67 10.71 -0.47 -3.55
C LYS A 67 11.81 -0.31 -2.49
N ILE A 68 11.44 0.00 -1.25
CA ILE A 68 12.37 0.19 -0.13
C ILE A 68 13.08 -1.13 0.23
N LEU A 69 12.31 -2.23 0.38
CA LEU A 69 12.83 -3.53 0.80
C LEU A 69 13.70 -4.22 -0.25
N THR A 70 13.41 -4.02 -1.54
CA THR A 70 14.21 -4.57 -2.64
C THR A 70 15.34 -3.65 -3.07
N ASN A 71 15.33 -2.39 -2.59
CA ASN A 71 16.21 -1.33 -3.04
C ASN A 71 16.34 -1.28 -4.59
N SER A 72 15.21 -1.44 -5.27
CA SER A 72 15.13 -1.56 -6.72
C SER A 72 13.88 -0.87 -7.25
N ASN A 73 13.85 -0.56 -8.54
CA ASN A 73 12.60 -0.18 -9.18
C ASN A 73 11.59 -1.32 -9.07
N LEU A 74 10.31 -0.97 -9.01
CA LEU A 74 9.24 -1.98 -9.02
C LEU A 74 9.28 -2.78 -10.32
N PRO A 75 8.90 -4.07 -10.29
CA PRO A 75 8.76 -4.86 -11.50
C PRO A 75 7.84 -4.18 -12.52
N GLU A 76 8.22 -4.21 -13.80
CA GLU A 76 7.41 -3.64 -14.89
C GLU A 76 6.13 -4.44 -15.13
N VAL A 77 6.14 -5.73 -14.78
CA VAL A 77 5.02 -6.66 -14.90
C VAL A 77 4.32 -6.80 -13.55
N GLU A 78 3.01 -6.58 -13.55
CA GLU A 78 2.18 -6.63 -12.32
C GLU A 78 2.23 -7.99 -11.62
N LEU A 79 2.28 -9.09 -12.38
CA LEU A 79 2.39 -10.44 -11.81
C LEU A 79 3.68 -10.61 -11.01
N ASP A 80 4.82 -10.17 -11.55
CA ASP A 80 6.12 -10.24 -10.89
C ASP A 80 6.14 -9.39 -9.61
N PHE A 81 5.45 -8.24 -9.61
CA PHE A 81 5.23 -7.46 -8.39
C PHE A 81 4.50 -8.29 -7.33
N PHE A 82 3.41 -8.98 -7.69
CA PHE A 82 2.67 -9.83 -6.75
C PHE A 82 3.46 -11.06 -6.29
N GLU A 83 4.34 -11.62 -7.11
CA GLU A 83 5.24 -12.70 -6.70
C GLU A 83 6.18 -12.24 -5.58
N ILE A 84 6.86 -11.09 -5.75
CA ILE A 84 7.74 -10.53 -4.73
C ILE A 84 6.95 -10.08 -3.50
N LEU A 85 5.78 -9.46 -3.70
CA LEU A 85 4.91 -9.00 -2.62
C LEU A 85 4.56 -10.15 -1.65
N ARG A 86 4.19 -11.32 -2.18
CA ARG A 86 3.81 -12.49 -1.37
C ARG A 86 4.97 -13.09 -0.57
N LEU A 87 6.21 -12.89 -1.01
CA LEU A 87 7.37 -13.30 -0.23
C LEU A 87 7.49 -12.43 1.03
N PHE A 88 7.50 -11.10 0.87
CA PHE A 88 7.64 -10.17 1.98
C PHE A 88 6.42 -10.12 2.90
N PHE A 89 5.23 -10.23 2.33
CA PHE A 89 3.96 -10.05 3.00
C PHE A 89 3.03 -11.24 2.69
N PRO A 90 3.22 -12.39 3.37
CA PRO A 90 2.48 -13.61 3.03
C PRO A 90 0.96 -13.49 3.18
N VAL A 91 0.51 -12.67 4.13
CA VAL A 91 -0.92 -12.44 4.39
C VAL A 91 -1.22 -10.95 4.43
N ILE A 92 -2.02 -10.48 3.49
CA ILE A 92 -2.53 -9.10 3.40
C ILE A 92 -4.05 -9.14 3.27
N TYR A 93 -4.75 -8.27 4.00
CA TYR A 93 -6.15 -7.95 3.74
C TYR A 93 -6.33 -6.44 3.55
N ASP A 94 -6.66 -6.03 2.32
CA ASP A 94 -7.05 -4.66 2.01
C ASP A 94 -8.53 -4.46 2.34
N VAL A 95 -8.81 -3.69 3.39
CA VAL A 95 -10.16 -3.46 3.90
C VAL A 95 -11.07 -2.86 2.82
N LYS A 96 -10.56 -2.02 1.92
CA LYS A 96 -11.36 -1.46 0.82
C LYS A 96 -11.75 -2.53 -0.20
N TYR A 97 -10.88 -3.51 -0.43
CA TYR A 97 -11.22 -4.70 -1.23
C TYR A 97 -12.29 -5.55 -0.53
N LEU A 98 -12.15 -5.81 0.78
CA LEU A 98 -13.15 -6.55 1.57
C LEU A 98 -14.53 -5.88 1.49
N MET A 99 -14.57 -4.55 1.58
CA MET A 99 -15.81 -3.76 1.51
C MET A 99 -16.55 -3.87 0.16
N LYS A 100 -15.88 -4.24 -0.94
CA LYS A 100 -16.58 -4.46 -2.23
C LYS A 100 -17.61 -5.58 -2.13
N SER A 101 -17.37 -6.55 -1.25
CA SER A 101 -18.30 -7.67 -1.05
C SER A 101 -19.46 -7.32 -0.11
N CYS A 102 -19.38 -6.23 0.68
CA CYS A 102 -20.30 -6.01 1.81
C CYS A 102 -20.44 -4.54 2.22
N LYS A 103 -21.69 -4.07 2.35
CA LYS A 103 -22.00 -2.79 3.01
C LYS A 103 -21.89 -2.86 4.55
N ASN A 104 -21.93 -4.06 5.13
CA ASN A 104 -21.79 -4.30 6.57
C ASN A 104 -20.77 -5.42 6.83
N LEU A 105 -19.53 -5.03 7.07
CA LEU A 105 -18.38 -5.94 7.19
C LEU A 105 -18.56 -6.95 8.32
N LYS A 106 -18.95 -6.49 9.51
CA LYS A 106 -19.00 -7.34 10.72
C LYS A 106 -19.99 -8.50 10.59
N MET A 107 -21.17 -8.24 10.03
CA MET A 107 -22.17 -9.30 9.85
C MET A 107 -21.79 -10.29 8.75
N PHE A 108 -21.04 -9.85 7.74
CA PHE A 108 -20.71 -10.70 6.62
C PHE A 108 -19.62 -11.72 6.94
N PHE A 109 -18.61 -11.30 7.70
CA PHE A 109 -17.45 -12.15 7.98
C PHE A 109 -17.65 -13.05 9.20
N GLU A 110 -18.64 -12.81 10.07
CA GLU A 110 -18.87 -13.65 11.28
C GLU A 110 -17.56 -13.93 12.07
N ASP A 111 -16.73 -12.90 12.24
CA ASP A 111 -15.38 -12.96 12.85
C ASP A 111 -14.36 -13.89 12.14
N HIS A 112 -14.64 -14.30 10.90
CA HIS A 112 -13.79 -15.16 10.06
C HIS A 112 -13.63 -14.61 8.63
N ILE A 113 -12.38 -14.41 8.20
CA ILE A 113 -12.07 -13.99 6.81
C ILE A 113 -11.61 -15.21 6.00
N ASP A 114 -12.26 -15.45 4.85
CA ASP A 114 -11.83 -16.51 3.92
C ASP A 114 -10.54 -16.12 3.19
N ASN A 115 -9.44 -16.75 3.57
CA ASN A 115 -8.12 -16.50 2.97
C ASN A 115 -8.11 -16.72 1.46
N ALA A 116 -8.76 -17.78 0.97
CA ALA A 116 -8.74 -18.12 -0.45
C ALA A 116 -9.40 -17.03 -1.32
N LYS A 117 -10.27 -16.23 -0.72
CA LYS A 117 -11.04 -15.19 -1.40
C LYS A 117 -10.50 -13.78 -1.21
N TYR A 118 -9.84 -13.49 -0.08
CA TYR A 118 -9.49 -12.12 0.30
C TYR A 118 -8.00 -11.88 0.53
N CYS A 119 -7.21 -12.92 0.78
CA CYS A 119 -5.79 -12.76 1.09
C CYS A 119 -4.98 -12.33 -0.14
N GLY A 120 -4.16 -11.30 0.01
CA GLY A 120 -3.25 -10.82 -1.03
C GLY A 120 -3.91 -9.95 -2.11
N HIS A 121 -5.21 -9.66 -1.99
CA HIS A 121 -5.91 -8.79 -2.92
C HIS A 121 -5.80 -7.32 -2.51
N LEU A 122 -5.21 -6.51 -3.39
CA LEU A 122 -5.11 -5.05 -3.22
C LEU A 122 -6.18 -4.35 -4.06
N TYR A 123 -6.84 -3.35 -3.49
CA TYR A 123 -7.89 -2.63 -4.20
C TYR A 123 -7.31 -1.88 -5.42
N GLY A 124 -7.95 -2.06 -6.58
CA GLY A 124 -7.56 -1.40 -7.83
C GLY A 124 -6.46 -2.13 -8.62
N LEU A 125 -5.93 -3.26 -8.12
CA LEU A 125 -4.89 -4.06 -8.77
C LEU A 125 -5.35 -5.50 -9.08
N GLY A 126 -4.79 -6.08 -10.13
CA GLY A 126 -5.24 -7.27 -10.85
C GLY A 126 -4.95 -8.63 -10.20
N SER A 127 -4.74 -8.71 -8.89
CA SER A 127 -4.46 -9.96 -8.17
C SER A 127 -5.59 -11.02 -8.20
N GLY A 128 -6.79 -10.69 -8.68
CA GLY A 128 -7.96 -11.59 -8.60
C GLY A 128 -9.13 -11.31 -9.55
N SER A 129 -8.92 -10.71 -10.73
CA SER A 129 -10.02 -10.44 -11.67
C SER A 129 -9.98 -11.37 -12.87
N SER A 130 -10.88 -12.36 -12.91
CA SER A 130 -11.51 -12.74 -14.18
C SER A 130 -12.29 -11.53 -14.67
N TYR A 131 -11.89 -11.00 -15.83
CA TYR A 131 -12.47 -9.86 -16.53
C TYR A 131 -13.97 -9.65 -16.29
N VAL A 132 -14.32 -8.65 -15.49
CA VAL A 132 -15.56 -7.88 -15.64
C VAL A 132 -15.26 -6.41 -15.34
N GLN A 133 -15.08 -5.61 -16.38
CA GLN A 133 -15.18 -4.15 -16.31
C GLN A 133 -16.63 -3.79 -15.99
N ASN A 134 -16.85 -3.12 -14.87
CA ASN A 134 -17.82 -2.04 -14.72
C ASN A 134 -17.63 -1.35 -13.36
N GLY A 135 -16.90 -0.24 -13.38
CA GLY A 135 -16.60 0.61 -12.23
C GLY A 135 -15.15 1.07 -12.26
N THR A 136 -14.93 2.38 -12.35
CA THR A 136 -13.62 3.05 -12.28
C THR A 136 -13.01 2.85 -10.89
N GLY A 137 -12.40 1.70 -10.65
CA GLY A 137 -11.67 1.39 -9.41
C GLY A 137 -10.20 1.71 -9.59
N ASN A 138 -9.82 2.96 -9.33
CA ASN A 138 -8.44 3.40 -9.44
C ASN A 138 -7.58 2.85 -8.29
N ALA A 139 -6.33 2.49 -8.57
CA ALA A 139 -5.36 2.03 -7.55
C ALA A 139 -4.81 3.17 -6.68
N TYR A 140 -5.04 4.43 -7.08
CA TYR A 140 -4.75 5.62 -6.29
C TYR A 140 -5.94 5.98 -5.39
N GLU A 141 -5.67 6.44 -4.18
CA GLU A 141 -6.68 7.01 -3.29
C GLU A 141 -6.83 8.51 -3.58
N GLU A 142 -7.98 8.91 -4.13
CA GLU A 142 -8.35 10.31 -4.31
C GLU A 142 -9.00 10.86 -3.03
N GLU A 143 -8.66 12.09 -2.65
CA GLU A 143 -9.40 12.80 -1.61
C GLU A 143 -10.84 13.08 -2.05
N ALA A 144 -11.80 12.80 -1.17
CA ALA A 144 -13.18 13.19 -1.39
C ALA A 144 -13.30 14.71 -1.41
N SER A 145 -13.63 15.28 -2.58
CA SER A 145 -13.89 16.70 -2.73
C SER A 145 -15.03 17.09 -1.79
N LYS A 146 -14.77 18.00 -0.84
CA LYS A 146 -15.84 18.63 -0.06
C LYS A 146 -16.72 19.41 -1.04
N GLN A 147 -17.90 18.87 -1.37
CA GLN A 147 -18.95 19.65 -2.03
C GLN A 147 -19.27 20.82 -1.10
N SER A 148 -19.00 22.02 -1.61
CA SER A 148 -19.42 23.30 -1.01
C SER A 148 -20.90 23.52 -1.26
#